data_AF-A0A4Y2PTT3-F1
#
_entry.id   AF-A0A4Y2PTT3-F1
#
_cell.length_a   1.000
_cell.length_b   1.000
_cell.length_c   1.000
_cell.angle_alpha   90.00
_cell.angle_beta   90.00
_cell.angle_gamma   90.00
#
_symmetry.space_group_name_H-M   'P 1'
#
loop_
_entity.id
_entity.type
_entity.pdbx_description
1 polymer ?
#
loop_
_entity_poly.entity_id
_entity_poly.type
_entity_poly.pdbx_seq_one_letter_code
_entity_poly.pdbx_strand_id
1 'polypeptide(L)'
;MDGATTGPKEFCRTLGKAIKTYQELPLAPFSSISVENMPHNIDRMVLSNDHQCLYDICIAISRGECYSDLELRKPGPVVHSKWLTIAGRILRLYVVTEKPSANLIILATYIIK
;
A
#
# COMPACT_ATOMS: atom_id res chain seq x y z
N MET A 1 5.82 37.32 -8.41
CA MET A 1 6.66 36.14 -8.11
C MET A 1 5.70 35.06 -7.66
N ASP A 2 5.17 34.28 -8.59
CA ASP A 2 4.28 33.17 -8.27
C ASP A 2 4.96 31.89 -8.75
N GLY A 3 5.76 31.32 -7.85
CA GLY A 3 6.44 30.06 -8.06
C GLY A 3 5.42 28.95 -8.14
N ALA A 4 4.98 28.62 -9.36
CA ALA A 4 4.25 27.39 -9.63
C ALA A 4 5.18 26.20 -9.34
N THR A 5 5.08 25.64 -8.13
CA THR A 5 5.71 24.36 -7.81
C THR A 5 5.03 23.28 -8.64
N THR A 6 5.59 23.03 -9.82
CA THR A 6 5.21 21.90 -10.65
C THR A 6 5.80 20.67 -9.98
N GLY A 7 5.11 20.11 -8.99
CA GLY A 7 5.42 18.78 -8.49
C GLY A 7 5.45 17.79 -9.68
N PRO A 8 6.30 16.74 -9.66
CA PRO A 8 6.59 15.98 -10.86
C PRO A 8 5.32 15.30 -11.39
N LYS A 9 4.71 15.91 -12.41
CA LYS A 9 3.46 15.48 -13.05
C LYS A 9 3.59 14.07 -13.62
N GLU A 10 4.82 13.69 -14.00
CA GLU A 10 5.18 12.34 -14.45
C GLU A 10 5.07 11.29 -13.35
N PHE A 11 5.46 11.63 -12.12
CA PHE A 11 5.41 10.70 -10.99
C PHE A 11 3.96 10.28 -10.69
N CYS A 12 3.04 11.25 -10.61
CA CYS A 12 1.61 10.99 -10.46
C CYS A 12 1.03 10.18 -11.63
N ARG A 13 1.54 10.38 -12.85
CA ARG A 13 1.07 9.64 -14.03
C ARG A 13 1.53 8.19 -14.03
N THR A 14 2.79 7.92 -13.70
CA THR A 14 3.36 6.57 -13.65
C THR A 14 2.80 5.78 -12.46
N LEU A 15 2.74 6.40 -11.28
CA LEU A 15 2.11 5.80 -10.11
C LEU A 15 0.61 5.58 -10.34
N GLY A 16 -0.07 6.55 -10.93
CA GLY A 16 -1.50 6.44 -11.27
C GLY A 16 -1.79 5.31 -12.28
N LYS A 17 -0.89 5.06 -13.23
CA LYS A 17 -0.97 3.90 -14.14
C LYS A 17 -0.72 2.59 -13.41
N ALA A 18 0.33 2.51 -12.60
CA ALA A 18 0.66 1.33 -11.82
C ALA A 18 -0.47 0.95 -10.84
N ILE A 19 -1.10 1.95 -10.21
CA ILE A 19 -2.28 1.79 -9.36
C ILE A 19 -3.51 1.28 -10.15
N LYS A 20 -3.58 1.47 -11.47
CA LYS A 20 -4.67 0.91 -12.27
C LYS A 20 -4.42 -0.54 -12.69
N THR A 21 -3.16 -0.93 -12.89
CA THR A 21 -2.79 -2.23 -13.47
C THR A 21 -2.40 -3.27 -12.41
N TYR A 22 -2.11 -2.87 -11.17
CA TYR A 22 -1.64 -3.81 -10.13
C TYR A 22 -2.64 -4.92 -9.79
N GLN A 23 -3.93 -4.71 -10.03
CA GLN A 23 -4.97 -5.67 -9.70
C GLN A 23 -4.91 -6.95 -10.56
N GLU A 24 -4.19 -6.90 -11.69
CA GLU A 24 -3.97 -8.02 -12.60
C GLU A 24 -2.63 -8.73 -12.35
N LEU A 25 -1.81 -8.23 -11.42
CA LEU A 25 -0.50 -8.78 -11.13
C LEU A 25 -0.59 -9.84 -10.02
N PRO A 26 0.06 -11.00 -10.20
CA PRO A 26 0.21 -11.98 -9.12
C PRO A 26 1.09 -11.40 -8.01
N LEU A 27 0.98 -11.95 -6.80
CA LEU A 27 1.94 -11.64 -5.74
C LEU A 27 3.37 -11.94 -6.20
N ALA A 28 4.26 -10.97 -5.98
CA ALA A 28 5.68 -11.11 -6.24
C ALA A 28 6.43 -11.26 -4.90
N PRO A 29 7.62 -11.87 -4.89
CA PRO A 29 8.53 -11.77 -3.75
C PRO A 29 8.83 -10.28 -3.48
N PHE A 30 8.63 -9.81 -2.26
CA PHE A 30 8.95 -8.45 -1.85
C PHE A 30 9.83 -8.45 -0.59
N SER A 31 10.53 -7.35 -0.35
CA SER A 31 11.36 -7.18 0.85
C SER A 31 10.51 -6.74 2.04
N SER A 32 10.82 -7.23 3.23
CA SER A 32 10.16 -6.73 4.44
C SER A 32 10.59 -5.29 4.76
N ILE A 33 9.69 -4.54 5.41
CA ILE A 33 10.00 -3.21 5.96
C ILE A 33 9.90 -3.31 7.48
N SER A 34 11.00 -3.09 8.20
CA SER A 34 11.01 -3.19 9.67
C SER A 34 10.15 -2.09 10.33
N VAL A 35 9.22 -2.52 11.18
CA VAL A 35 8.29 -1.68 11.95
C VAL A 35 8.44 -2.02 13.43
N GLU A 36 9.01 -1.13 14.24
CA GLU A 36 9.25 -1.41 15.67
C GLU A 36 7.96 -1.40 16.51
N ASN A 37 6.98 -0.58 16.13
CA ASN A 37 5.78 -0.33 16.95
C ASN A 37 4.49 -0.88 16.30
N MET A 38 4.58 -1.95 15.51
CA MET A 38 3.39 -2.51 14.87
C MET A 38 2.47 -3.12 15.94
N PRO A 39 1.20 -2.69 16.03
CA PRO A 39 0.32 -3.12 17.12
C PRO A 39 -0.17 -4.56 16.87
N HIS A 40 0.51 -5.54 17.46
CA HIS A 40 0.25 -6.97 17.21
C HIS A 40 -1.05 -7.52 17.81
N ASN A 41 -1.67 -6.80 18.76
CA ASN A 41 -2.83 -7.25 19.55
C ASN A 41 -4.13 -6.49 19.22
N ILE A 42 -4.24 -5.89 18.03
CA ILE A 42 -5.51 -5.29 17.63
C ILE A 42 -6.53 -6.39 17.35
N ASP A 43 -7.68 -6.31 18.01
CA ASP A 43 -8.82 -7.15 17.68
C ASP A 43 -9.33 -6.77 16.28
N ARG A 44 -9.05 -7.66 15.32
CA ARG A 44 -9.44 -7.47 13.91
C ARG A 44 -10.94 -7.32 13.76
N MET A 45 -11.74 -7.95 14.63
CA MET A 45 -13.21 -7.93 14.56
C MET A 45 -13.79 -6.55 14.87
N VAL A 46 -13.04 -5.68 15.55
CA VAL A 46 -13.45 -4.32 15.90
C VAL A 46 -13.15 -3.32 14.77
N LEU A 47 -12.25 -3.67 13.84
CA LEU A 47 -11.87 -2.81 12.73
C LEU A 47 -12.91 -2.87 11.59
N SER A 48 -13.15 -1.74 10.92
CA SER A 48 -13.91 -1.77 9.66
C SER A 48 -13.14 -2.53 8.56
N ASN A 49 -13.86 -2.98 7.52
CA ASN A 49 -13.25 -3.73 6.43
C ASN A 49 -12.01 -3.04 5.82
N ASP A 50 -12.06 -1.73 5.60
CA ASP A 50 -10.94 -0.99 5.02
C ASP A 50 -9.73 -0.91 5.96
N HIS A 51 -9.97 -0.72 7.27
CA HIS A 51 -8.91 -0.71 8.27
C HIS A 51 -8.27 -2.08 8.47
N GLN A 52 -9.07 -3.16 8.48
CA GLN A 52 -8.55 -4.53 8.52
C GLN A 52 -7.65 -4.79 7.32
N CYS A 53 -8.08 -4.38 6.12
CA CYS A 53 -7.32 -4.60 4.91
C CYS A 53 -5.93 -3.96 4.99
N LEU A 54 -5.87 -2.72 5.47
CA LEU A 54 -4.60 -2.03 5.63
C LEU A 54 -3.73 -2.67 6.70
N TYR A 55 -4.32 -3.01 7.85
CA TYR A 55 -3.61 -3.67 8.91
C TYR A 55 -2.97 -4.99 8.44
N ASP A 56 -3.73 -5.84 7.74
CA ASP A 56 -3.23 -7.11 7.20
C ASP A 56 -2.07 -6.90 6.21
N ILE A 57 -2.17 -5.90 5.32
CA ILE A 57 -1.09 -5.57 4.38
C ILE A 57 0.15 -5.06 5.12
N CYS A 58 -0.01 -4.18 6.12
CA CYS A 58 1.11 -3.67 6.91
C CYS A 58 1.82 -4.80 7.67
N ILE A 59 1.06 -5.75 8.25
CA ILE A 59 1.62 -6.93 8.90
C ILE A 59 2.39 -7.78 7.89
N ALA A 60 1.82 -8.06 6.72
CA ALA A 60 2.47 -8.82 5.66
C ALA A 60 3.80 -8.19 5.23
N ILE A 61 3.81 -6.87 5.01
CA ILE A 61 5.02 -6.12 4.67
C ILE A 61 6.04 -6.15 5.82
N SER A 62 5.59 -6.01 7.06
CA SER A 62 6.50 -6.04 8.22
C SER A 62 7.21 -7.38 8.38
N ARG A 63 6.53 -8.47 8.03
CA ARG A 63 7.04 -9.85 8.14
C ARG A 63 7.75 -10.32 6.88
N GLY A 64 7.53 -9.67 5.74
CA GLY A 64 8.01 -10.16 4.44
C GLY A 64 7.22 -11.38 3.94
N GLU A 65 6.03 -11.61 4.49
CA GLU A 65 5.20 -12.78 4.20
C GLU A 65 3.85 -12.32 3.69
N CYS A 66 3.43 -12.80 2.52
CA CYS A 66 2.09 -12.53 2.01
C CYS A 66 1.15 -13.70 2.31
N TYR A 67 0.01 -13.39 2.92
CA TYR A 67 -1.07 -14.37 3.07
C TYR A 67 -1.93 -14.37 1.80
N SER A 68 -2.31 -15.55 1.30
CA SER A 68 -3.13 -15.71 0.09
C SER A 68 -4.46 -14.95 0.13
N ASP A 69 -4.97 -14.63 1.32
CA ASP A 69 -6.16 -13.81 1.53
C ASP A 69 -6.01 -12.36 1.03
N LEU A 70 -4.78 -11.84 0.89
CA LEU A 70 -4.53 -10.50 0.36
C LEU A 70 -4.89 -10.39 -1.13
N GLU A 71 -4.70 -11.46 -1.92
CA GLU A 71 -5.06 -11.53 -3.35
C GLU A 71 -6.57 -11.53 -3.57
N LEU A 72 -7.33 -12.11 -2.64
CA LEU A 72 -8.78 -12.29 -2.78
C LEU A 72 -9.57 -11.02 -2.47
N ARG A 73 -9.00 -10.09 -1.68
CA ARG A 73 -9.73 -8.89 -1.27
C ARG A 73 -9.65 -7.81 -2.33
N LYS A 74 -10.57 -7.83 -3.31
CA LYS A 74 -10.74 -6.70 -4.24
C LYS A 74 -10.87 -5.39 -3.45
N PRO A 75 -10.15 -4.32 -3.83
CA PRO A 75 -10.25 -3.06 -3.13
C PRO A 75 -11.70 -2.59 -3.22
N GLY A 76 -12.30 -2.27 -2.07
CA GLY A 76 -13.62 -1.67 -2.03
C GLY A 76 -13.67 -0.36 -2.81
N PRO A 77 -14.87 0.12 -3.20
CA PRO A 77 -15.01 1.46 -3.76
C PRO A 77 -14.40 2.50 -2.83
N VAL A 78 -13.86 3.58 -3.40
CA VAL A 78 -13.26 4.68 -2.62
C VAL A 78 -14.37 5.34 -1.80
N VAL A 79 -14.55 4.94 -0.54
CA VAL A 79 -15.59 5.47 0.35
C VAL A 79 -14.98 6.18 1.56
N HIS A 80 -15.60 7.29 1.95
CA HIS A 80 -15.37 8.16 3.11
C HIS A 80 -13.95 8.68 3.43
N SER A 81 -12.86 7.92 3.20
CA SER A 81 -11.47 8.36 3.42
C SER A 81 -10.59 8.11 2.20
N LYS A 82 -10.39 9.17 1.40
CA LYS A 82 -9.53 9.14 0.19
C LYS A 82 -8.10 8.71 0.51
N TRP A 83 -7.57 9.11 1.66
CA TRP A 83 -6.21 8.78 2.09
C TRP A 83 -6.02 7.28 2.31
N LEU A 84 -6.96 6.66 3.06
CA LEU A 84 -6.92 5.24 3.41
C LEU A 84 -6.89 4.35 2.16
N THR A 85 -7.71 4.70 1.16
CA THR A 85 -7.75 3.96 -0.11
C THR A 85 -6.47 4.14 -0.93
N ILE A 86 -5.89 5.34 -0.95
CA ILE A 86 -4.63 5.61 -1.66
C ILE A 86 -3.48 4.86 -0.97
N ALA A 87 -3.40 4.92 0.36
CA ALA A 87 -2.41 4.20 1.15
C ALA A 87 -2.47 2.69 0.87
N GLY A 88 -3.68 2.09 0.90
CA GLY A 88 -3.85 0.67 0.63
C GLY A 88 -3.42 0.27 -0.78
N ARG A 89 -3.67 1.13 -1.78
CA ARG A 89 -3.22 0.91 -3.15
C ARG A 89 -1.70 1.00 -3.30
N ILE A 90 -1.05 1.92 -2.61
CA ILE A 90 0.42 2.05 -2.62
C ILE A 90 1.07 0.83 -1.98
N LEU A 91 0.56 0.37 -0.83
CA LEU A 91 1.09 -0.81 -0.13
C LEU A 91 0.89 -2.09 -0.93
N ARG A 92 -0.28 -2.27 -1.57
CA ARG A 92 -0.52 -3.41 -2.47
C ARG A 92 0.41 -3.38 -3.67
N LEU A 93 0.61 -2.19 -4.27
CA LEU A 93 1.54 -2.03 -5.37
C LEU A 93 2.96 -2.42 -4.96
N TYR A 94 3.41 -2.06 -3.75
CA TYR A 94 4.70 -2.49 -3.22
C TYR A 94 4.81 -4.02 -3.14
N VAL A 95 3.79 -4.69 -2.61
CA VAL A 95 3.75 -6.15 -2.44
C VAL A 95 3.76 -6.91 -3.77
N VAL A 96 3.08 -6.41 -4.81
CA VAL A 96 3.07 -7.08 -6.13
C VAL A 96 4.22 -6.69 -7.05
N THR A 97 5.12 -5.82 -6.59
CA THR A 97 6.26 -5.36 -7.39
C THR A 97 7.55 -6.00 -6.89
N GLU A 98 8.09 -6.96 -7.65
CA GLU A 98 9.33 -7.66 -7.32
C GLU A 98 10.52 -6.70 -7.12
N LYS A 99 10.60 -5.67 -7.96
CA LYS A 99 11.66 -4.64 -7.94
C LYS A 99 11.05 -3.25 -7.78
N PRO A 100 10.61 -2.88 -6.56
CA PRO A 100 9.93 -1.61 -6.36
C PRO A 100 10.89 -0.45 -6.61
N SER A 101 10.37 0.61 -7.24
CA SER A 101 11.15 1.85 -7.40
C SER A 101 11.50 2.46 -6.04
N ALA A 102 12.60 3.24 -5.96
CA ALA A 102 12.98 3.95 -4.73
C ALA A 102 11.83 4.79 -4.16
N ASN A 103 11.06 5.46 -5.03
CA ASN A 103 9.90 6.25 -4.61
C ASN A 103 8.79 5.39 -4.00
N LEU A 104 8.55 4.19 -4.55
CA LEU A 104 7.56 3.27 -4.01
C LEU A 104 7.99 2.73 -2.64
N ILE A 105 9.28 2.42 -2.48
CA ILE A 105 9.86 2.03 -1.19
C ILE A 105 9.68 3.15 -0.15
N ILE A 106 10.00 4.40 -0.50
CA ILE A 106 9.87 5.56 0.39
C ILE A 106 8.40 5.75 0.81
N LEU A 107 7.47 5.71 -0.14
CA LEU A 107 6.04 5.88 0.16
C LEU A 107 5.50 4.74 1.03
N ALA A 108 5.83 3.48 0.71
CA ALA A 108 5.41 2.33 1.52
C ALA A 108 5.96 2.43 2.95
N THR A 109 7.23 2.82 3.09
CA THR A 109 7.88 3.03 4.38
C THR A 109 7.19 4.14 5.18
N TYR A 110 6.85 5.26 4.54
CA TYR A 110 6.15 6.39 5.17
C TYR A 110 4.72 6.05 5.62
N ILE A 111 4.04 5.17 4.91
CA ILE A 111 2.67 4.76 5.27
C ILE A 111 2.67 3.79 6.47
N ILE A 112 3.72 2.96 6.57
CA ILE A 112 3.81 1.89 7.57
C ILE A 112 4.44 2.36 8.89
N LYS A 113 5.37 3.31 8.85
CA LYS A 113 6.03 3.88 10.05
C LYS A 113 5.22 5.04 10.62
#